data_AF-A0A1Y5MSZ8-F1
#
_entry.id   AF-A0A1Y5MSZ8-F1
#
_cell.length_a   1.000
_cell.length_b   1.000
_cell.length_c   1.000
_cell.angle_alpha   90.00
_cell.angle_beta   90.00
_cell.angle_gamma   90.00
#
_symmetry.space_group_name_H-M   'P 1'
#
loop_
_entity.id
_entity.type
_entity.pdbx_description
1 polymer ?
#
loop_
_entity_poly.entity_id
_entity_poly.type
_entity_poly.pdbx_seq_one_letter_code
_entity_poly.pdbx_strand_id
1 'polypeptide(L)'
;MQKVIIQKLGPINYCEITIKPFTIFIGDSGTGKSIILRTISLLKWIYKKMQYKAILKHSKTKTDALRFRLDGLLKNSMLEDFFTKDTYVELLENDVSIIVIKNGKLTPKYKNIKKNSLAIGKILFLNDIRSSLPEILSSPSGKRARFSYYTSDMIENFYKSFYHFKKYDLDTIDLSISSKKRVAYDQIYVTRKGSEIKFENASSGEKNLSIIELICSYFAEHYDFANSFSNTLTGLIVNGAVFENLGRLQDYLKNNEKQSFMDIFIEEPEANLFPEKQKRIAYYLASLQKTKNAPELILSTHSPYILTSVNNLLYASELVKQDQSLKEKVTEIIDDKFLLDAENCSAYLIEGGVAKSIIDKETNLINADELDSVSGSIMQDFERLMELQ
;
A
#
# COMPACT_ATOMS: atom_id res chain seq x y z
N MET A 1 -11.20 -12.32 -6.48
CA MET A 1 -9.73 -12.15 -6.45
C MET A 1 -9.29 -11.28 -7.61
N GLN A 2 -8.40 -10.32 -7.38
CA GLN A 2 -7.85 -9.45 -8.43
C GLN A 2 -6.47 -9.95 -8.86
N LYS A 3 -6.20 -9.88 -10.17
CA LYS A 3 -4.94 -10.31 -10.78
C LYS A 3 -4.45 -9.24 -11.74
N VAL A 4 -3.15 -9.02 -11.79
CA VAL A 4 -2.51 -8.06 -12.68
C VAL A 4 -1.52 -8.79 -13.58
N ILE A 5 -1.62 -8.53 -14.88
CA ILE A 5 -0.66 -8.98 -15.88
C ILE A 5 0.10 -7.75 -16.37
N ILE A 6 1.42 -7.80 -16.38
CA ILE A 6 2.29 -6.75 -16.93
C ILE A 6 3.23 -7.39 -17.93
N GLN A 7 3.42 -6.78 -19.08
CA GLN A 7 4.41 -7.16 -20.08
C GLN A 7 5.12 -5.93 -20.63
N LYS A 8 6.44 -6.01 -20.78
CA LYS A 8 7.29 -4.98 -21.38
C LYS A 8 7.07 -3.59 -20.77
N LEU A 9 7.27 -3.47 -19.45
CA LEU A 9 7.14 -2.22 -18.70
C LEU A 9 8.45 -1.91 -17.96
N GLY A 10 9.26 -0.99 -18.50
CA GLY A 10 10.59 -0.71 -17.95
C GLY A 10 11.43 -2.00 -17.83
N PRO A 11 11.97 -2.34 -16.64
CA PRO A 11 12.74 -3.56 -16.41
C PRO A 11 11.89 -4.84 -16.37
N ILE A 12 10.55 -4.74 -16.41
CA ILE A 12 9.64 -5.88 -16.31
C ILE A 12 9.36 -6.43 -17.71
N ASN A 13 9.78 -7.67 -17.95
CA ASN A 13 9.48 -8.43 -19.16
C ASN A 13 8.07 -9.03 -19.11
N TYR A 14 7.77 -9.77 -18.04
CA TYR A 14 6.46 -10.39 -17.82
C TYR A 14 6.23 -10.66 -16.33
N CYS A 15 5.08 -10.29 -15.79
CA CYS A 15 4.63 -10.79 -14.51
C CYS A 15 3.12 -11.04 -14.48
N GLU A 16 2.72 -12.08 -13.77
CA GLU A 16 1.34 -12.38 -13.41
C GLU A 16 1.24 -12.39 -11.87
N ILE A 17 0.54 -11.41 -11.33
CA ILE A 17 0.47 -11.16 -9.89
C ILE A 17 -0.96 -11.32 -9.44
N THR A 18 -1.20 -12.26 -8.53
CA THR A 18 -2.43 -12.33 -7.78
C THR A 18 -2.31 -11.41 -6.57
N ILE A 19 -3.22 -10.44 -6.44
CA ILE A 19 -3.25 -9.53 -5.30
C ILE A 19 -4.08 -10.17 -4.20
N LYS A 20 -3.42 -10.41 -3.06
CA LYS A 20 -4.03 -10.91 -1.83
C LYS A 20 -3.98 -9.82 -0.73
N PRO A 21 -4.79 -9.96 0.34
CA PRO A 21 -4.81 -9.03 1.46
C PRO A 21 -3.43 -8.61 1.97
N PHE A 22 -2.43 -9.51 1.96
CA PHE A 22 -1.02 -9.21 2.24
C PHE A 22 -0.18 -9.63 1.03
N THR A 23 0.30 -8.68 0.25
CA THR A 23 1.12 -8.93 -0.94
C THR A 23 2.50 -8.32 -0.75
N ILE A 24 3.56 -9.13 -0.90
CA ILE A 24 4.95 -8.71 -0.72
C ILE A 24 5.71 -8.90 -2.03
N PHE A 25 6.43 -7.88 -2.46
CA PHE A 25 7.43 -7.96 -3.53
C PHE A 25 8.82 -7.82 -2.93
N ILE A 26 9.69 -8.77 -3.20
CA ILE A 26 11.10 -8.75 -2.80
C ILE A 26 12.02 -8.87 -4.01
N GLY A 27 13.25 -8.40 -3.90
CA GLY A 27 14.27 -8.47 -4.94
C GLY A 27 15.26 -7.32 -4.81
N ASP A 28 16.32 -7.33 -5.61
CA ASP A 28 17.37 -6.32 -5.56
C ASP A 28 16.91 -4.92 -6.07
N SER A 29 17.76 -3.91 -5.90
CA SER A 29 17.53 -2.53 -6.33
C SER A 29 17.42 -2.45 -7.84
N GLY A 30 16.44 -1.68 -8.31
CA GLY A 30 16.22 -1.47 -9.75
C GLY A 30 15.54 -2.64 -10.49
N THR A 31 15.18 -3.75 -9.82
CA THR A 31 14.51 -4.89 -10.50
C THR A 31 13.07 -4.63 -10.95
N GLY A 32 12.46 -3.52 -10.52
CA GLY A 32 11.12 -3.10 -10.94
C GLY A 32 10.02 -3.16 -9.88
N LYS A 33 10.34 -3.47 -8.61
CA LYS A 33 9.36 -3.51 -7.51
C LYS A 33 8.49 -2.25 -7.40
N SER A 34 9.10 -1.06 -7.34
CA SER A 34 8.36 0.22 -7.31
C SER A 34 7.49 0.44 -8.54
N ILE A 35 7.92 -0.02 -9.72
CA ILE A 35 7.13 0.07 -10.96
C ILE A 35 5.89 -0.81 -10.85
N ILE A 36 6.02 -2.03 -10.31
CA ILE A 36 4.89 -2.92 -10.03
C ILE A 36 3.93 -2.26 -9.03
N LEU A 37 4.41 -1.77 -7.88
CA LEU A 37 3.57 -1.09 -6.88
C LEU A 37 2.78 0.08 -7.47
N ARG A 38 3.46 0.98 -8.21
CA ARG A 38 2.84 2.14 -8.85
C ARG A 38 1.83 1.72 -9.92
N THR A 39 2.13 0.67 -10.68
CA THR A 39 1.21 0.12 -11.70
C THR A 39 -0.06 -0.43 -11.06
N ILE A 40 0.07 -1.23 -10.00
CA ILE A 40 -1.09 -1.77 -9.27
C ILE A 40 -1.89 -0.62 -8.64
N SER A 41 -1.22 0.36 -8.02
CA SER A 41 -1.86 1.56 -7.46
C SER A 41 -2.65 2.34 -8.51
N LEU A 42 -2.08 2.56 -9.70
CA LEU A 42 -2.75 3.18 -10.83
C LEU A 42 -3.99 2.38 -11.27
N LEU A 43 -3.87 1.06 -11.41
CA LEU A 43 -4.99 0.20 -11.79
C LEU A 43 -6.12 0.23 -10.76
N LYS A 44 -5.80 0.17 -9.46
CA LYS A 44 -6.76 0.32 -8.35
C LYS A 44 -7.45 1.69 -8.39
N TRP A 45 -6.70 2.75 -8.69
CA TRP A 45 -7.28 4.10 -8.83
C TRP A 45 -8.22 4.20 -10.03
N ILE A 46 -7.83 3.64 -11.18
CA ILE A 46 -8.69 3.58 -12.38
C ILE A 46 -9.95 2.77 -12.05
N TYR A 47 -9.82 1.61 -11.41
CA TYR A 47 -10.94 0.77 -10.97
C TYR A 47 -11.91 1.57 -10.08
N LYS A 48 -11.41 2.24 -9.03
CA LYS A 48 -12.19 3.14 -8.17
C LYS A 48 -12.96 4.18 -8.97
N LYS A 49 -12.31 4.87 -9.91
CA LYS A 49 -12.97 5.89 -10.75
C LYS A 49 -13.96 5.29 -11.74
N MET A 50 -13.72 4.06 -12.22
CA MET A 50 -14.68 3.33 -13.04
C MET A 50 -15.97 3.05 -12.29
N GLN A 51 -15.87 2.63 -11.02
CA GLN A 51 -17.02 2.44 -10.12
C GLN A 51 -17.80 3.74 -9.95
N TYR A 52 -17.11 4.86 -9.68
CA TYR A 52 -17.77 6.16 -9.50
C TYR A 52 -18.49 6.62 -10.78
N LYS A 53 -17.88 6.38 -11.94
CA LYS A 53 -18.51 6.69 -13.22
C LYS A 53 -19.70 5.79 -13.52
N ALA A 54 -19.66 4.51 -13.14
CA ALA A 54 -20.80 3.62 -13.25
C ALA A 54 -21.98 4.15 -12.43
N ILE A 55 -21.73 4.55 -11.17
CA ILE A 55 -22.72 5.18 -10.28
C ILE A 55 -23.37 6.41 -10.93
N LEU A 56 -22.57 7.34 -11.46
CA LEU A 56 -23.07 8.56 -12.09
C LEU A 56 -23.87 8.28 -13.38
N LYS A 57 -23.48 7.27 -14.16
CA LYS A 57 -24.25 6.84 -15.34
C LYS A 57 -25.60 6.25 -14.94
N HIS A 58 -25.63 5.43 -13.89
CA HIS A 58 -26.88 4.84 -13.39
C HIS A 58 -27.84 5.89 -12.83
N SER A 59 -27.33 7.00 -12.27
CA SER A 59 -28.16 8.14 -11.87
C SER A 59 -28.60 9.04 -13.05
N LYS A 60 -28.32 8.66 -14.31
CA LYS A 60 -28.57 9.43 -15.54
C LYS A 60 -27.87 10.79 -15.57
N THR A 61 -26.80 10.94 -14.80
CA THR A 61 -25.97 12.16 -14.81
C THR A 61 -25.02 12.13 -16.00
N LYS A 62 -25.27 12.96 -17.01
CA LYS A 62 -24.28 13.18 -18.09
C LYS A 62 -23.13 14.00 -17.52
N THR A 63 -21.93 13.43 -17.49
CA THR A 63 -20.72 14.16 -17.10
C THR A 63 -19.50 13.67 -17.87
N ASP A 64 -18.69 14.63 -18.31
CA ASP A 64 -17.33 14.38 -18.80
C ASP A 64 -16.32 14.20 -17.65
N ALA A 65 -16.77 14.43 -16.41
CA ALA A 65 -15.99 14.11 -15.23
C ALA A 65 -15.58 12.62 -15.28
N LEU A 66 -14.34 12.34 -14.91
CA LEU A 66 -13.76 10.99 -14.93
C LEU A 66 -13.50 10.44 -16.35
N ARG A 67 -13.19 11.31 -17.34
CA ARG A 67 -12.51 10.85 -18.57
C ARG A 67 -11.05 10.54 -18.24
N PHE A 68 -10.63 9.32 -18.52
CA PHE A 68 -9.23 8.95 -18.36
C PHE A 68 -8.40 9.49 -19.53
N ARG A 69 -7.31 10.19 -19.21
CA ARG A 69 -6.25 10.55 -20.16
C ARG A 69 -5.00 9.81 -19.72
N LEU A 70 -4.59 8.79 -20.49
CA LEU A 70 -3.51 7.88 -20.10
C LEU A 70 -2.23 8.66 -19.75
N ASP A 71 -1.80 9.60 -20.59
CA ASP A 71 -0.57 10.38 -20.37
C ASP A 71 -0.55 11.09 -19.02
N GLY A 72 -1.67 11.71 -18.62
CA GLY A 72 -1.77 12.37 -17.32
C GLY A 72 -1.77 11.38 -16.15
N LEU A 73 -2.34 10.20 -16.35
CA LEU A 73 -2.32 9.13 -15.34
C LEU A 73 -0.92 8.53 -15.17
N LEU A 74 -0.21 8.29 -16.28
CA LEU A 74 1.17 7.81 -16.26
C LEU A 74 2.07 8.81 -15.55
N LYS A 75 1.97 10.10 -15.91
CA LYS A 75 2.72 11.18 -15.26
C LYS A 75 2.47 11.27 -13.76
N ASN A 76 1.20 11.25 -13.35
CA ASN A 76 0.86 11.32 -11.93
C ASN A 76 1.32 10.08 -11.16
N SER A 77 1.42 8.93 -11.83
CA SER A 77 1.88 7.67 -11.24
C SER A 77 3.39 7.47 -11.37
N MET A 78 4.12 8.44 -11.94
CA MET A 78 5.55 8.35 -12.21
C MET A 78 5.91 7.11 -13.03
N LEU A 79 5.12 6.86 -14.08
CA LEU A 79 5.22 5.70 -14.98
C LEU A 79 5.50 6.07 -16.44
N GLU A 80 5.49 7.36 -16.78
CA GLU A 80 5.61 7.87 -18.15
C GLU A 80 6.87 7.40 -18.86
N ASP A 81 7.99 7.30 -18.14
CA ASP A 81 9.29 6.93 -18.71
C ASP A 81 9.43 5.42 -18.96
N PHE A 82 8.53 4.60 -18.39
CA PHE A 82 8.60 3.14 -18.50
C PHE A 82 7.62 2.58 -19.54
N PHE A 83 6.57 3.33 -19.87
CA PHE A 83 5.56 2.89 -20.84
C PHE A 83 6.05 3.10 -22.27
N THR A 84 5.99 2.04 -23.07
CA THR A 84 6.26 2.05 -24.50
C THR A 84 5.01 1.65 -25.29
N LYS A 85 5.10 1.66 -26.63
CA LYS A 85 4.00 1.17 -27.49
C LYS A 85 3.75 -0.32 -27.31
N ASP A 86 4.78 -1.09 -26.93
CA ASP A 86 4.72 -2.53 -26.75
C ASP A 86 4.29 -2.95 -25.34
N THR A 87 4.16 -1.99 -24.43
CA THR A 87 3.70 -2.23 -23.06
C THR A 87 2.27 -2.74 -23.05
N TYR A 88 2.06 -3.82 -22.30
CA TYR A 88 0.75 -4.39 -22.02
C TYR A 88 0.54 -4.48 -20.52
N VAL A 89 -0.59 -3.97 -20.03
CA VAL A 89 -1.02 -4.09 -18.64
C VAL A 89 -2.49 -4.46 -18.61
N GLU A 90 -2.86 -5.45 -17.80
CA GLU A 90 -4.24 -5.87 -17.61
C GLU A 90 -4.56 -6.09 -16.13
N LEU A 91 -5.72 -5.57 -15.69
CA LEU A 91 -6.34 -5.92 -14.41
C LEU A 91 -7.50 -6.87 -14.68
N LEU A 92 -7.48 -8.04 -14.04
CA LEU A 92 -8.55 -9.01 -14.02
C LEU A 92 -9.19 -9.07 -12.63
N GLU A 93 -10.49 -9.34 -12.60
CA GLU A 93 -11.25 -9.63 -11.38
C GLU A 93 -12.05 -10.91 -11.60
N ASN A 94 -11.72 -11.97 -10.85
CA ASN A 94 -12.28 -13.33 -11.04
C ASN A 94 -12.15 -13.80 -12.50
N ASP A 95 -10.94 -13.69 -13.05
CA ASP A 95 -10.58 -14.03 -14.44
C ASP A 95 -11.33 -13.25 -15.53
N VAL A 96 -12.05 -12.19 -15.15
CA VAL A 96 -12.68 -11.27 -16.09
C VAL A 96 -11.84 -10.01 -16.24
N SER A 97 -11.45 -9.69 -17.46
CA SER A 97 -10.71 -8.46 -17.80
C SER A 97 -11.52 -7.20 -17.45
N ILE A 98 -10.98 -6.32 -16.60
CA ILE A 98 -11.62 -5.07 -16.18
C ILE A 98 -10.93 -3.86 -16.80
N ILE A 99 -9.60 -3.85 -16.85
CA ILE A 99 -8.81 -2.73 -17.37
C ILE A 99 -7.73 -3.30 -18.28
N VAL A 100 -7.59 -2.74 -19.48
CA VAL A 100 -6.49 -3.09 -20.39
C VAL A 100 -5.79 -1.81 -20.84
N ILE A 101 -4.47 -1.77 -20.71
CA ILE A 101 -3.59 -0.76 -21.32
C ILE A 101 -2.74 -1.49 -22.36
N LYS A 102 -2.88 -1.13 -23.63
CA LYS A 102 -2.07 -1.67 -24.72
C LYS A 102 -1.97 -0.68 -25.87
N ASN A 103 -0.87 -0.71 -26.62
CA ASN A 103 -0.66 0.18 -27.77
C ASN A 103 -0.87 1.67 -27.42
N GLY A 104 -0.42 2.08 -26.23
CA GLY A 104 -0.61 3.44 -25.70
C GLY A 104 -2.08 3.84 -25.43
N LYS A 105 -3.00 2.87 -25.31
CA LYS A 105 -4.43 3.12 -25.09
C LYS A 105 -4.94 2.40 -23.86
N LEU A 106 -5.57 3.15 -22.96
CA LEU A 106 -6.33 2.65 -21.82
C LEU A 106 -7.77 2.33 -22.23
N THR A 107 -8.20 1.09 -21.99
CA THR A 107 -9.53 0.56 -22.30
C THR A 107 -10.21 0.02 -21.04
N PRO A 108 -11.04 0.85 -20.37
CA PRO A 108 -11.88 0.39 -19.26
C PRO A 108 -13.05 -0.48 -19.76
N LYS A 109 -13.22 -1.69 -19.21
CA LYS A 109 -14.29 -2.63 -19.58
C LYS A 109 -15.51 -2.49 -18.68
N TYR A 110 -16.23 -1.36 -18.78
CA TYR A 110 -17.41 -1.07 -17.94
C TYR A 110 -18.50 -2.15 -17.93
N LYS A 111 -18.64 -2.93 -19.02
CA LYS A 111 -19.63 -4.03 -19.10
C LYS A 111 -19.33 -5.17 -18.13
N ASN A 112 -18.08 -5.29 -17.70
CA ASN A 112 -17.60 -6.38 -16.86
C ASN A 112 -17.65 -6.02 -15.36
N ILE A 113 -18.01 -4.77 -15.02
CA ILE A 113 -18.22 -4.36 -13.63
C ILE A 113 -19.60 -4.86 -13.17
N LYS A 114 -19.64 -5.53 -12.01
CA LYS A 114 -20.90 -5.94 -11.39
C LYS A 114 -21.74 -4.71 -11.07
N LYS A 115 -22.96 -4.65 -11.62
CA LYS A 115 -23.85 -3.48 -11.47
C LYS A 115 -24.49 -3.35 -10.08
N ASN A 116 -24.55 -4.46 -9.33
CA ASN A 116 -25.32 -4.54 -8.07
C ASN A 116 -24.45 -4.39 -6.81
N SER A 117 -23.13 -4.21 -6.95
CA SER A 117 -22.21 -4.00 -5.83
C SER A 117 -21.35 -2.77 -6.12
N LEU A 118 -21.49 -1.75 -5.27
CA LEU A 118 -20.79 -0.48 -5.43
C LEU A 118 -19.51 -0.48 -4.60
N ALA A 119 -18.37 -0.55 -5.27
CA ALA A 119 -17.08 -0.45 -4.59
C ALA A 119 -16.69 1.03 -4.38
N ILE A 120 -16.61 1.43 -3.10
CA ILE A 120 -16.04 2.72 -2.67
C ILE A 120 -14.74 2.44 -1.94
N GLY A 121 -13.71 3.26 -2.14
CA GLY A 121 -12.43 2.92 -1.50
C GLY A 121 -11.46 4.05 -1.32
N LYS A 122 -10.39 3.78 -0.57
CA LYS A 122 -9.24 4.67 -0.37
C LYS A 122 -7.99 3.89 -0.73
N ILE A 123 -7.13 4.57 -1.48
CA ILE A 123 -5.83 4.07 -1.88
C ILE A 123 -4.83 5.01 -1.22
N LEU A 124 -3.89 4.43 -0.50
CA LEU A 124 -2.80 5.11 0.19
C LEU A 124 -1.50 4.64 -0.44
N PHE A 125 -0.62 5.57 -0.78
CA PHE A 125 0.72 5.23 -1.27
C PHE A 125 1.76 5.88 -0.39
N LEU A 126 2.52 5.04 0.29
CA LEU A 126 3.57 5.39 1.20
C LEU A 126 4.91 5.12 0.48
N ASN A 127 5.48 6.14 -0.18
CA ASN A 127 6.79 6.04 -0.85
C ASN A 127 8.00 6.27 0.07
N ASP A 128 9.18 5.87 -0.36
CA ASP A 128 10.47 5.95 0.36
C ASP A 128 10.85 7.36 0.88
N ILE A 129 10.44 8.44 0.19
CA ILE A 129 10.67 9.85 0.57
C ILE A 129 10.20 10.19 2.00
N ARG A 130 9.36 9.33 2.60
CA ARG A 130 8.84 9.43 3.97
C ARG A 130 9.89 9.85 5.01
N SER A 131 11.10 9.29 4.95
CA SER A 131 12.16 9.56 5.94
C SER A 131 12.60 11.02 5.96
N SER A 132 12.48 11.69 4.82
CA SER A 132 12.92 13.06 4.59
C SER A 132 11.78 14.08 4.80
N LEU A 133 10.52 13.63 4.86
CA LEU A 133 9.37 14.50 5.09
C LEU A 133 9.50 15.40 6.33
N PRO A 134 9.96 14.92 7.50
CA PRO A 134 10.01 15.77 8.70
C PRO A 134 10.92 16.98 8.51
N GLU A 135 12.05 16.79 7.83
CA GLU A 135 12.97 17.88 7.52
C GLU A 135 12.36 18.86 6.52
N ILE A 136 11.79 18.34 5.43
CA ILE A 136 11.12 19.16 4.41
C ILE A 136 10.00 20.00 5.02
N LEU A 137 9.13 19.39 5.84
CA LEU A 137 7.95 20.04 6.41
C LEU A 137 8.27 20.90 7.65
N SER A 138 9.51 20.93 8.11
CA SER A 138 9.95 21.81 9.22
C SER A 138 9.99 23.29 8.84
N SER A 139 9.97 23.62 7.54
CA SER A 139 10.07 24.99 7.03
C SER A 139 8.82 25.45 6.24
N PRO A 140 8.49 26.75 6.24
CA PRO A 140 7.41 27.28 5.40
C PRO A 140 7.63 27.04 3.90
N SER A 141 8.89 27.06 3.44
CA SER A 141 9.22 26.82 2.03
C SER A 141 9.02 25.37 1.63
N GLY A 142 9.40 24.40 2.46
CA GLY A 142 9.16 22.99 2.15
C GLY A 142 7.68 22.61 2.17
N LYS A 143 6.85 23.27 2.99
CA LYS A 143 5.38 23.12 2.92
C LYS A 143 4.76 23.64 1.62
N ARG A 144 5.45 24.54 0.91
CA ARG A 144 5.02 25.08 -0.40
C ARG A 144 5.70 24.38 -1.57
N ALA A 145 6.61 23.44 -1.31
CA ALA A 145 7.30 22.71 -2.37
C ALA A 145 6.30 21.87 -3.18
N ARG A 146 6.61 21.68 -4.46
CA ARG A 146 5.81 20.83 -5.35
C ARG A 146 6.39 19.43 -5.30
N PHE A 147 5.56 18.46 -4.94
CA PHE A 147 5.94 17.05 -4.94
C PHE A 147 5.19 16.28 -6.02
N SER A 148 5.60 15.03 -6.23
CA SER A 148 4.81 14.07 -6.98
C SER A 148 3.42 13.89 -6.33
N TYR A 149 2.49 13.30 -7.09
CA TYR A 149 1.16 13.00 -6.57
C TYR A 149 1.21 12.12 -5.31
N TYR A 150 2.01 11.05 -5.33
CA TYR A 150 2.13 10.14 -4.18
C TYR A 150 2.68 10.81 -2.93
N THR A 151 3.75 11.60 -3.04
CA THR A 151 4.28 12.32 -1.88
C THR A 151 3.29 13.37 -1.38
N SER A 152 2.58 14.05 -2.28
CA SER A 152 1.55 15.03 -1.88
C SER A 152 0.38 14.37 -1.15
N ASP A 153 -0.15 13.25 -1.67
CA ASP A 153 -1.23 12.48 -1.02
C ASP A 153 -0.78 11.93 0.34
N MET A 154 0.45 11.42 0.44
CA MET A 154 1.03 10.98 1.71
C MET A 154 1.12 12.11 2.74
N ILE A 155 1.58 13.31 2.35
CA ILE A 155 1.64 14.48 3.24
C ILE A 155 0.23 14.87 3.71
N GLU A 156 -0.76 14.88 2.83
CA GLU A 156 -2.15 15.16 3.19
C GLU A 156 -2.70 14.11 4.17
N ASN A 157 -2.47 12.84 3.89
CA ASN A 157 -2.88 11.73 4.76
C ASN A 157 -2.18 11.78 6.11
N PHE A 158 -0.90 12.16 6.16
CA PHE A 158 -0.14 12.38 7.39
C PHE A 158 -0.81 13.44 8.25
N TYR A 159 -1.05 14.64 7.69
CA TYR A 159 -1.70 15.72 8.43
C TYR A 159 -3.12 15.35 8.86
N LYS A 160 -3.90 14.69 7.98
CA LYS A 160 -5.25 14.22 8.32
C LYS A 160 -5.25 13.29 9.53
N SER A 161 -4.33 12.33 9.55
CA SER A 161 -4.16 11.38 10.66
C SER A 161 -3.69 12.11 11.92
N PHE A 162 -2.78 13.06 11.76
CA PHE A 162 -2.27 13.89 12.84
C PHE A 162 -3.36 14.74 13.50
N TYR A 163 -4.22 15.39 12.70
CA TYR A 163 -5.32 16.21 13.21
C TYR A 163 -6.35 15.39 13.99
N HIS A 164 -6.52 14.13 13.62
CA HIS A 164 -7.40 13.21 14.34
C HIS A 164 -6.83 12.86 15.73
N PHE A 165 -5.59 12.35 15.77
CA PHE A 165 -5.00 11.86 17.02
C PHE A 165 -4.45 12.97 17.93
N LYS A 166 -3.88 14.03 17.35
CA LYS A 166 -3.09 15.12 17.99
C LYS A 166 -1.80 14.65 18.68
N LYS A 167 -1.87 13.54 19.40
CA LYS A 167 -0.76 12.75 19.93
C LYS A 167 -1.03 11.28 19.61
N TYR A 168 -0.01 10.56 19.18
CA TYR A 168 -0.08 9.13 18.89
C TYR A 168 1.13 8.43 19.49
N ASP A 169 0.89 7.37 20.26
CA ASP A 169 1.93 6.50 20.81
C ASP A 169 2.09 5.31 19.84
N LEU A 170 3.34 5.00 19.45
CA LEU A 170 3.62 3.95 18.48
C LEU A 170 3.53 2.57 19.12
N ASP A 171 3.07 1.58 18.36
CA ASP A 171 2.98 0.19 18.76
C ASP A 171 4.32 -0.55 18.57
N THR A 172 5.12 -0.14 17.58
CA THR A 172 6.37 -0.86 17.27
C THR A 172 7.56 -0.41 18.12
N ILE A 173 7.52 0.77 18.72
CA ILE A 173 8.63 1.33 19.49
C ILE A 173 8.10 2.27 20.58
N ASP A 174 8.79 2.31 21.73
CA ASP A 174 8.53 3.28 22.81
C ASP A 174 8.86 4.71 22.35
N LEU A 175 7.94 5.29 21.58
CA LEU A 175 7.99 6.61 20.98
C LEU A 175 6.57 7.13 20.86
N SER A 176 6.41 8.43 21.10
CA SER A 176 5.16 9.12 20.82
C SER A 176 5.41 10.30 19.91
N ILE A 177 4.46 10.60 19.02
CA ILE A 177 4.49 11.76 18.14
C ILE A 177 3.37 12.73 18.52
N SER A 178 3.68 14.02 18.61
CA SER A 178 2.72 15.06 18.99
C SER A 178 3.01 16.40 18.29
N SER A 179 2.01 17.27 18.19
CA SER A 179 2.20 18.62 17.63
C SER A 179 1.94 19.69 18.68
N LYS A 180 2.68 20.79 18.58
CA LYS A 180 2.47 22.01 19.34
C LYS A 180 2.25 23.16 18.39
N LYS A 181 1.16 23.91 18.59
CA LYS A 181 0.86 25.12 17.82
C LYS A 181 1.99 26.15 17.97
N ARG A 182 2.49 26.65 16.85
CA ARG A 182 3.31 27.89 16.77
C ARG A 182 2.54 28.93 15.96
N VAL A 183 3.00 30.18 16.01
CA VAL A 183 2.31 31.34 15.40
C VAL A 183 2.00 31.12 13.91
N ALA A 184 2.91 30.51 13.15
CA ALA A 184 2.78 30.32 11.71
C ALA A 184 2.56 28.87 11.25
N TYR A 185 2.79 27.88 12.13
CA TYR A 185 2.66 26.46 11.79
C TYR A 185 2.61 25.55 13.03
N ASP A 186 2.15 24.32 12.86
CA ASP A 186 2.29 23.29 13.89
C ASP A 186 3.69 22.66 13.81
N GLN A 187 4.46 22.77 14.90
CA GLN A 187 5.74 22.06 15.05
C GLN A 187 5.46 20.66 15.57
N ILE A 188 6.07 19.66 14.94
CA ILE A 188 5.92 18.26 15.32
C ILE A 188 7.12 17.85 16.17
N TYR A 189 6.84 17.09 17.22
CA TYR A 189 7.79 16.57 18.17
C TYR A 189 7.62 15.06 18.29
N VAL A 190 8.72 14.39 18.64
CA VAL A 190 8.68 13.03 19.14
C VAL A 190 9.21 12.99 20.56
N THR A 191 8.59 12.16 21.39
CA THR A 191 8.96 11.98 22.79
C THR A 191 9.32 10.53 23.04
N ARG A 192 10.50 10.31 23.63
CA ARG A 192 11.03 9.00 24.00
C ARG A 192 11.56 9.05 25.43
N LYS A 193 11.12 8.12 26.29
CA LYS A 193 11.56 8.06 27.71
C LYS A 193 11.52 9.43 28.41
N GLY A 194 10.47 10.22 28.14
CA GLY A 194 10.29 11.57 28.69
C GLY A 194 11.13 12.69 28.04
N SER A 195 12.05 12.37 27.13
CA SER A 195 12.81 13.39 26.36
C SER A 195 12.07 13.74 25.08
N GLU A 196 11.78 15.02 24.89
CA GLU A 196 11.10 15.53 23.69
C GLU A 196 12.11 16.19 22.74
N ILE A 197 12.08 15.81 21.47
CA ILE A 197 12.87 16.42 20.41
C ILE A 197 11.99 16.79 19.22
N LYS A 198 12.44 17.73 18.40
CA LYS A 198 11.75 18.05 17.14
C LYS A 198 11.77 16.86 16.19
N PHE A 199 10.71 16.65 15.43
CA PHE A 199 10.57 15.47 14.58
C PHE A 199 11.64 15.36 13.49
N GLU A 200 12.06 16.51 12.93
CA GLU A 200 13.18 16.60 12.00
C GLU A 200 14.52 16.13 12.59
N ASN A 201 14.66 16.15 13.92
CA ASN A 201 15.88 15.71 14.62
C ASN A 201 15.81 14.25 15.10
N ALA A 202 14.68 13.57 14.90
CA ALA A 202 14.56 12.15 15.22
C ALA A 202 15.43 11.29 14.29
N SER A 203 15.75 10.05 14.69
CA SER A 203 16.45 9.13 13.80
C SER A 203 15.59 8.80 12.57
N SER A 204 16.21 8.48 11.44
CA SER A 204 15.50 8.13 10.20
C SER A 204 14.51 6.97 10.39
N GLY A 205 14.87 5.97 11.20
CA GLY A 205 13.97 4.88 11.57
C GLY A 205 12.76 5.34 12.40
N GLU A 206 12.95 6.22 13.39
CA GLU A 206 11.84 6.78 14.17
C GLU A 206 10.90 7.65 13.30
N LYS A 207 11.46 8.41 12.35
CA LYS A 207 10.69 9.17 11.35
C LYS A 207 9.82 8.26 10.50
N ASN A 208 10.42 7.19 9.95
CA ASN A 208 9.73 6.22 9.10
C ASN A 208 8.58 5.53 9.83
N LEU A 209 8.85 4.95 11.00
CA LEU A 209 7.83 4.26 11.80
C LEU A 209 6.69 5.19 12.20
N SER A 210 7.01 6.41 12.66
CA SER A 210 5.98 7.36 13.08
C SER A 210 5.02 7.73 11.96
N ILE A 211 5.50 7.90 10.73
CA ILE A 211 4.63 8.26 9.60
C ILE A 211 3.82 7.04 9.14
N ILE A 212 4.44 5.86 9.07
CA ILE A 212 3.73 4.62 8.68
C ILE A 212 2.62 4.33 9.67
N GLU A 213 2.93 4.23 10.97
CA GLU A 213 1.95 3.84 11.99
C GLU A 213 0.85 4.88 12.15
N LEU A 214 1.18 6.17 12.20
CA LEU A 214 0.16 7.22 12.34
C LEU A 214 -0.86 7.18 11.19
N ILE A 215 -0.36 7.08 9.94
CA ILE A 215 -1.24 7.02 8.76
C ILE A 215 -2.02 5.72 8.76
N CYS A 216 -1.34 4.58 8.91
CA CYS A 216 -1.97 3.27 8.81
C CYS A 216 -3.03 3.08 9.90
N SER A 217 -2.73 3.42 11.16
CA SER A 217 -3.68 3.31 12.28
C SER A 217 -4.92 4.18 12.05
N TYR A 218 -4.74 5.44 11.62
CA TYR A 218 -5.89 6.30 11.31
C TYR A 218 -6.77 5.72 10.20
N PHE A 219 -6.16 5.30 9.10
CA PHE A 219 -6.93 4.83 7.95
C PHE A 219 -7.56 3.46 8.20
N ALA A 220 -6.86 2.56 8.87
CA ALA A 220 -7.33 1.22 9.19
C ALA A 220 -8.49 1.23 10.20
N GLU A 221 -8.51 2.17 11.15
CA GLU A 221 -9.53 2.18 12.23
C GLU A 221 -10.60 3.27 12.10
N HIS A 222 -10.24 4.45 11.58
CA HIS A 222 -11.08 5.64 11.69
C HIS A 222 -11.53 6.24 10.36
N TYR A 223 -11.02 5.77 9.22
CA TYR A 223 -11.44 6.31 7.92
C TYR A 223 -12.92 6.06 7.65
N ASP A 224 -13.65 7.14 7.38
CA ASP A 224 -15.06 7.11 6.99
C ASP A 224 -15.19 7.13 5.46
N PHE A 225 -15.45 5.94 4.91
CA PHE A 225 -15.70 5.77 3.47
C PHE A 225 -16.94 6.52 3.00
N ALA A 226 -18.03 6.50 3.75
CA ALA A 226 -19.31 7.06 3.34
C ALA A 226 -19.23 8.58 3.21
N ASN A 227 -18.65 9.23 4.22
CA ASN A 227 -18.43 10.68 4.20
C ASN A 227 -17.44 11.08 3.11
N SER A 228 -16.29 10.39 2.99
CA SER A 228 -15.30 10.70 1.95
C SER A 228 -15.84 10.51 0.54
N PHE A 229 -16.64 9.46 0.32
CA PHE A 229 -17.29 9.22 -0.96
C PHE A 229 -18.33 10.30 -1.28
N SER A 230 -19.16 10.67 -0.30
CA SER A 230 -20.16 11.74 -0.45
C SER A 230 -19.51 13.06 -0.83
N ASN A 231 -18.44 13.47 -0.13
CA ASN A 231 -17.70 14.69 -0.46
C ASN A 231 -17.09 14.65 -1.86
N THR A 232 -16.56 13.49 -2.27
CA THR A 232 -16.02 13.31 -3.63
C THR A 232 -17.11 13.47 -4.69
N LEU A 233 -18.27 12.86 -4.49
CA LEU A 233 -19.39 12.98 -5.42
C LEU A 233 -19.92 14.41 -5.50
N THR A 234 -20.11 15.07 -4.36
CA THR A 234 -20.53 16.48 -4.31
C THR A 234 -19.56 17.36 -5.09
N GLY A 235 -18.25 17.19 -4.91
CA GLY A 235 -17.24 17.92 -5.68
C GLY A 235 -17.33 17.66 -7.19
N LEU A 236 -17.57 16.41 -7.62
CA LEU A 236 -17.74 16.08 -9.04
C LEU A 236 -19.01 16.69 -9.63
N ILE A 237 -20.10 16.77 -8.86
CA ILE A 237 -21.38 17.32 -9.31
C ILE A 237 -21.33 18.84 -9.37
N VAL A 238 -20.76 19.49 -8.35
CA VAL A 238 -20.58 20.95 -8.31
C VAL A 238 -19.70 21.41 -9.48
N ASN A 239 -18.58 20.73 -9.72
CA ASN A 239 -17.69 21.04 -10.84
C ASN A 239 -18.28 20.70 -12.22
N GLY A 240 -19.37 19.93 -12.28
CA GLY A 240 -20.06 19.51 -13.51
C GLY A 240 -21.41 20.19 -13.76
N ALA A 241 -21.87 21.07 -12.86
CA ALA A 241 -23.12 21.86 -12.95
C ALA A 241 -24.38 21.10 -13.40
N VAL A 242 -24.76 20.01 -12.72
CA VAL A 242 -26.12 19.43 -12.84
C VAL A 242 -26.69 19.05 -11.47
N PHE A 243 -27.36 19.99 -10.81
CA PHE A 243 -27.98 19.82 -9.49
C PHE A 243 -29.22 18.90 -9.49
N GLU A 244 -29.91 18.77 -10.63
CA GLU A 244 -31.16 17.99 -10.76
C GLU A 244 -30.99 16.48 -10.51
N ASN A 245 -29.75 15.97 -10.50
CA ASN A 245 -29.47 14.54 -10.34
C ASN A 245 -29.09 14.12 -8.92
N LEU A 246 -29.05 15.05 -7.94
CA LEU A 246 -28.67 14.73 -6.56
C LEU A 246 -29.66 13.79 -5.87
N GLY A 247 -30.98 13.99 -6.06
CA GLY A 247 -32.01 13.10 -5.50
C GLY A 247 -31.90 11.67 -6.03
N ARG A 248 -31.78 11.50 -7.36
CA ARG A 248 -31.60 10.18 -7.99
C ARG A 248 -30.33 9.47 -7.56
N LEU A 249 -29.25 10.22 -7.37
CA LEU A 249 -27.99 9.68 -6.87
C LEU A 249 -28.14 9.23 -5.41
N GLN A 250 -28.79 10.03 -4.56
CA GLN A 250 -29.08 9.64 -3.18
C GLN A 250 -29.93 8.38 -3.11
N ASP A 251 -30.99 8.27 -3.93
CA ASP A 251 -31.84 7.08 -3.98
C ASP A 251 -31.07 5.84 -4.45
N TYR A 252 -30.25 5.98 -5.50
CA TYR A 252 -29.40 4.90 -5.97
C TYR A 252 -28.41 4.45 -4.87
N LEU A 253 -27.80 5.38 -4.14
CA LEU A 253 -26.89 5.06 -3.05
C LEU A 253 -27.57 4.48 -1.81
N LYS A 254 -28.87 4.72 -1.60
CA LYS A 254 -29.64 4.09 -0.52
C LYS A 254 -30.03 2.65 -0.87
N ASN A 255 -30.31 2.40 -2.15
CA ASN A 255 -30.88 1.12 -2.61
C ASN A 255 -29.85 0.10 -3.11
N ASN A 256 -28.56 0.41 -3.09
CA ASN A 256 -27.50 -0.50 -3.52
C ASN A 256 -26.52 -0.79 -2.38
N GLU A 257 -26.09 -2.05 -2.29
CA GLU A 257 -25.03 -2.46 -1.38
C GLU A 257 -23.72 -1.76 -1.74
N LYS A 258 -23.07 -1.22 -0.70
CA LYS A 258 -21.76 -0.58 -0.80
C LYS A 258 -20.73 -1.52 -0.20
N GLN A 259 -19.73 -1.85 -1.00
CA GLN A 259 -18.54 -2.53 -0.52
C GLN A 259 -17.43 -1.50 -0.39
N SER A 260 -16.84 -1.42 0.80
CA SER A 260 -15.69 -0.57 1.05
C SER A 260 -14.42 -1.36 0.81
N PHE A 261 -13.40 -0.75 0.20
CA PHE A 261 -12.07 -1.34 0.10
C PHE A 261 -11.00 -0.31 0.44
N MET A 262 -9.91 -0.76 1.04
CA MET A 262 -8.75 0.06 1.31
C MET A 262 -7.50 -0.65 0.82
N ASP A 263 -6.69 0.03 0.03
CA ASP A 263 -5.39 -0.44 -0.41
C ASP A 263 -4.31 0.47 0.20
N ILE A 264 -3.32 -0.12 0.86
CA ILE A 264 -2.15 0.57 1.40
C ILE A 264 -0.90 0.02 0.73
N PHE A 265 -0.28 0.83 -0.10
CA PHE A 265 0.99 0.54 -0.75
C PHE A 265 2.12 1.12 0.08
N ILE A 266 3.14 0.32 0.40
CA ILE A 266 4.30 0.79 1.18
C ILE A 266 5.59 0.35 0.48
N GLU A 267 6.40 1.33 0.10
CA GLU A 267 7.78 1.09 -0.32
C GLU A 267 8.70 1.04 0.92
N GLU A 268 9.50 -0.03 1.00
CA GLU A 268 10.59 -0.23 1.95
C GLU A 268 10.22 0.11 3.40
N PRO A 269 9.22 -0.57 3.99
CA PRO A 269 8.84 -0.34 5.39
C PRO A 269 10.00 -0.52 6.37
N GLU A 270 11.02 -1.29 5.99
CA GLU A 270 12.24 -1.55 6.75
C GLU A 270 13.28 -0.42 6.72
N ALA A 271 13.12 0.59 5.85
CA ALA A 271 14.19 1.55 5.57
C ALA A 271 14.71 2.21 6.87
N ASN A 272 16.02 2.13 7.10
CA ASN A 272 16.72 2.61 8.30
C ASN A 272 16.36 1.90 9.62
N LEU A 273 15.72 0.73 9.58
CA LEU A 273 15.38 -0.05 10.77
C LEU A 273 16.39 -1.18 11.01
N PHE A 274 16.73 -1.37 12.28
CA PHE A 274 17.46 -2.56 12.73
C PHE A 274 16.55 -3.81 12.62
N PRO A 275 17.08 -5.03 12.39
CA PRO A 275 16.26 -6.23 12.15
C PRO A 275 15.15 -6.47 13.18
N GLU A 276 15.42 -6.19 14.46
CA GLU A 276 14.42 -6.33 15.53
C GLU A 276 13.19 -5.42 15.32
N LYS A 277 13.39 -4.19 14.84
CA LYS A 277 12.31 -3.27 14.49
C LYS A 277 11.62 -3.64 13.17
N GLN A 278 12.35 -4.27 12.24
CA GLN A 278 11.76 -4.81 11.01
C GLN A 278 10.75 -5.92 11.32
N LYS A 279 11.05 -6.79 12.29
CA LYS A 279 10.09 -7.77 12.81
C LYS A 279 8.84 -7.08 13.35
N ARG A 280 9.00 -6.07 14.20
CA ARG A 280 7.86 -5.37 14.81
C ARG A 280 6.97 -4.68 13.77
N ILE A 281 7.56 -4.02 12.77
CA ILE A 281 6.75 -3.38 11.72
C ILE A 281 6.05 -4.41 10.84
N ALA A 282 6.66 -5.56 10.53
CA ALA A 282 6.00 -6.64 9.81
C ALA A 282 4.76 -7.16 10.58
N TYR A 283 4.90 -7.36 11.90
CA TYR A 283 3.81 -7.79 12.78
C TYR A 283 2.70 -6.74 12.85
N TYR A 284 3.06 -5.47 13.08
CA TYR A 284 2.12 -4.36 13.08
C TYR A 284 1.33 -4.30 11.76
N LEU A 285 2.01 -4.33 10.61
CA LEU A 285 1.34 -4.27 9.31
C LEU A 285 0.38 -5.46 9.13
N ALA A 286 0.79 -6.69 9.47
CA ALA A 286 -0.10 -7.85 9.40
C ALA A 286 -1.35 -7.68 10.27
N SER A 287 -1.21 -7.10 11.47
CA SER A 287 -2.35 -6.87 12.37
C SER A 287 -3.40 -5.92 11.80
N LEU A 288 -3.01 -5.02 10.88
CA LEU A 288 -3.96 -4.08 10.27
C LEU A 288 -5.08 -4.81 9.53
N GLN A 289 -4.85 -6.01 9.01
CA GLN A 289 -5.88 -6.79 8.33
C GLN A 289 -7.07 -7.15 9.22
N LYS A 290 -6.89 -7.13 10.54
CA LYS A 290 -7.92 -7.44 11.54
C LYS A 290 -8.60 -6.20 12.10
N THR A 291 -8.26 -5.02 11.60
CA THR A 291 -8.90 -3.75 11.98
C THR A 291 -10.23 -3.57 11.26
N LYS A 292 -10.99 -2.55 11.67
CA LYS A 292 -12.31 -2.21 11.13
C LYS A 292 -12.36 -2.12 9.60
N ASN A 293 -11.37 -1.48 8.99
CA ASN A 293 -11.36 -1.25 7.55
C ASN A 293 -10.55 -2.31 6.78
N ALA A 294 -9.91 -3.25 7.48
CA ALA A 294 -9.20 -4.42 6.94
C ALA A 294 -8.44 -4.12 5.62
N PRO A 295 -7.45 -3.20 5.64
CA PRO A 295 -6.73 -2.81 4.45
C PRO A 295 -6.00 -3.98 3.77
N GLU A 296 -6.06 -4.00 2.45
CA GLU A 296 -5.15 -4.76 1.60
C GLU A 296 -3.78 -4.06 1.59
N LEU A 297 -2.74 -4.78 1.98
CA LEU A 297 -1.38 -4.29 2.09
C LEU A 297 -0.55 -4.81 0.93
N ILE A 298 0.10 -3.89 0.20
CA ILE A 298 0.99 -4.21 -0.90
C ILE A 298 2.36 -3.57 -0.63
N LEU A 299 3.35 -4.40 -0.36
CA LEU A 299 4.66 -3.98 0.13
C LEU A 299 5.74 -4.28 -0.89
N SER A 300 6.73 -3.39 -1.03
CA SER A 300 8.02 -3.75 -1.62
C SER A 300 9.12 -3.69 -0.56
N THR A 301 9.97 -4.70 -0.52
CA THR A 301 11.05 -4.81 0.45
C THR A 301 12.32 -5.37 -0.19
N HIS A 302 13.46 -5.07 0.40
CA HIS A 302 14.75 -5.71 0.16
C HIS A 302 15.13 -6.65 1.31
N SER A 303 14.34 -6.69 2.37
CA SER A 303 14.74 -7.29 3.62
C SER A 303 14.28 -8.74 3.75
N PRO A 304 15.22 -9.70 3.88
CA PRO A 304 14.88 -11.05 4.29
C PRO A 304 14.26 -11.08 5.69
N TYR A 305 14.61 -10.15 6.59
CA TYR A 305 14.03 -10.10 7.94
C TYR A 305 12.54 -9.78 7.94
N ILE A 306 12.03 -9.00 6.98
CA ILE A 306 10.58 -8.79 6.82
C ILE A 306 9.91 -10.11 6.44
N LEU A 307 10.46 -10.86 5.48
CA LEU A 307 9.91 -12.15 5.06
C LEU A 307 9.96 -13.19 6.17
N THR A 308 11.10 -13.35 6.84
CA THR A 308 11.23 -14.28 7.97
C THR A 308 10.25 -13.93 9.10
N SER A 309 10.01 -12.63 9.33
CA SER A 309 9.03 -12.19 10.31
C SER A 309 7.60 -12.53 9.89
N VAL A 310 7.24 -12.36 8.61
CA VAL A 310 5.94 -12.78 8.07
C VAL A 310 5.78 -14.30 8.11
N ASN A 311 6.85 -15.07 7.85
CA ASN A 311 6.84 -16.53 7.98
C ASN A 311 6.50 -17.00 9.38
N ASN A 312 6.98 -16.32 10.43
CA ASN A 312 6.59 -16.65 11.80
C ASN A 312 5.07 -16.53 11.99
N LEU A 313 4.44 -15.52 11.38
CA LEU A 313 2.99 -15.29 11.46
C LEU A 313 2.19 -16.34 10.68
N LEU A 314 2.68 -16.71 9.49
CA LEU A 314 2.10 -17.76 8.65
C LEU A 314 2.18 -19.12 9.33
N TYR A 315 3.37 -19.47 9.83
CA TYR A 315 3.62 -20.75 10.51
C TYR A 315 2.79 -20.88 11.78
N ALA A 316 2.70 -19.80 12.58
CA ALA A 316 1.83 -19.77 13.74
C ALA A 316 0.36 -19.99 13.38
N SER A 317 -0.15 -19.40 12.29
CA SER A 317 -1.52 -19.67 11.83
C SER A 317 -1.70 -21.12 11.37
N GLU A 318 -0.74 -21.66 10.62
CA GLU A 318 -0.77 -23.05 10.12
C GLU A 318 -0.78 -24.07 11.27
N LEU A 319 0.02 -23.87 12.33
CA LEU A 319 0.01 -24.72 13.53
C LEU A 319 -1.38 -24.77 14.19
N VAL A 320 -2.04 -23.62 14.33
CA VAL A 320 -3.39 -23.54 14.92
C VAL A 320 -4.44 -24.20 14.02
N LYS A 321 -4.31 -24.07 12.68
CA LYS A 321 -5.21 -24.73 11.72
C LYS A 321 -5.08 -26.24 11.74
N GLN A 322 -3.86 -26.76 11.89
CA GLN A 322 -3.59 -28.20 11.93
C GLN A 322 -4.02 -28.83 13.25
N ASP A 323 -3.79 -28.15 14.38
CA ASP A 323 -4.21 -28.60 15.69
C ASP A 323 -4.68 -27.42 16.55
N GLN A 324 -6.01 -27.31 16.68
CA GLN A 324 -6.66 -26.26 17.46
C GLN A 324 -6.24 -26.27 18.95
N SER A 325 -5.74 -27.39 19.48
CA SER A 325 -5.25 -27.48 20.86
C SER A 325 -3.95 -26.71 21.10
N LEU A 326 -3.20 -26.39 20.03
CA LEU A 326 -1.97 -25.60 20.11
C LEU A 326 -2.24 -24.10 20.25
N LYS A 327 -3.49 -23.65 20.10
CA LYS A 327 -3.84 -22.23 20.07
C LYS A 327 -3.27 -21.44 21.24
N GLU A 328 -3.51 -21.88 22.48
CA GLU A 328 -3.04 -21.17 23.67
C GLU A 328 -1.51 -21.02 23.69
N LYS A 329 -0.78 -22.10 23.35
CA LYS A 329 0.69 -22.09 23.27
C LYS A 329 1.22 -21.17 22.17
N VAL A 330 0.53 -21.10 21.04
CA VAL A 330 0.89 -20.19 19.95
C VAL A 330 0.67 -18.75 20.37
N THR A 331 -0.47 -18.43 20.99
CA THR A 331 -0.80 -17.08 21.46
C THR A 331 0.20 -16.56 22.52
N GLU A 332 0.79 -17.45 23.33
CA GLU A 332 1.88 -17.10 24.27
C GLU A 332 3.17 -16.60 23.56
N ILE A 333 3.41 -17.02 22.31
CA ILE A 333 4.59 -16.65 21.52
C ILE A 333 4.27 -15.49 20.57
N ILE A 334 3.14 -15.57 19.87
CA ILE A 334 2.65 -14.60 18.90
C ILE A 334 1.16 -14.37 19.16
N ASP A 335 0.82 -13.18 19.63
CA ASP A 335 -0.57 -12.77 19.86
C ASP A 335 -1.43 -13.03 18.61
N ASP A 336 -2.64 -13.56 18.84
CA ASP A 336 -3.63 -13.88 17.82
C ASP A 336 -3.85 -12.73 16.82
N LYS A 337 -3.74 -11.47 17.26
CA LYS A 337 -3.94 -10.31 16.39
C LYS A 337 -2.91 -10.21 15.27
N PHE A 338 -1.73 -10.83 15.42
CA PHE A 338 -0.66 -10.80 14.41
C PHE A 338 -0.73 -11.95 13.42
N LEU A 339 -1.46 -13.04 13.73
CA LEU A 339 -1.50 -14.22 12.85
C LEU A 339 -1.98 -13.87 11.45
N LEU A 340 -1.30 -14.41 10.44
CA LEU A 340 -1.60 -14.20 9.03
C LEU A 340 -1.92 -15.55 8.38
N ASP A 341 -3.00 -15.60 7.60
CA ASP A 341 -3.35 -16.79 6.84
C ASP A 341 -2.63 -16.83 5.50
N ALA A 342 -2.13 -18.01 5.10
CA ALA A 342 -1.50 -18.20 3.80
C ALA A 342 -2.45 -17.91 2.61
N GLU A 343 -3.74 -18.16 2.80
CA GLU A 343 -4.80 -17.78 1.85
C GLU A 343 -4.82 -16.27 1.57
N ASN A 344 -4.48 -15.48 2.59
CA ASN A 344 -4.45 -14.03 2.58
C ASN A 344 -3.07 -13.45 2.26
N CYS A 345 -2.04 -14.29 2.08
CA CYS A 345 -0.66 -13.87 1.83
C CYS A 345 -0.16 -14.30 0.44
N SER A 346 0.54 -13.40 -0.26
CA SER A 346 1.36 -13.72 -1.42
C SER A 346 2.70 -13.01 -1.33
N ALA A 347 3.75 -13.68 -1.80
CA ALA A 347 5.09 -13.14 -1.86
C ALA A 347 5.70 -13.47 -3.23
N TYR A 348 6.33 -12.48 -3.86
CA TYR A 348 6.95 -12.61 -5.17
C TYR A 348 8.39 -12.09 -5.16
N LEU A 349 9.32 -12.90 -5.67
CA LEU A 349 10.67 -12.48 -6.01
C LEU A 349 10.67 -11.81 -7.39
N ILE A 350 11.20 -10.59 -7.47
CA ILE A 350 11.34 -9.81 -8.69
C ILE A 350 12.80 -9.82 -9.13
N GLU A 351 13.08 -10.61 -10.16
CA GLU A 351 14.42 -10.83 -10.71
C GLU A 351 14.33 -11.11 -12.21
N GLY A 352 15.33 -10.69 -13.00
CA GLY A 352 15.39 -10.99 -14.44
C GLY A 352 14.21 -10.44 -15.27
N GLY A 353 13.50 -9.44 -14.73
CA GLY A 353 12.28 -8.89 -15.34
C GLY A 353 11.04 -9.77 -15.21
N VAL A 354 11.04 -10.74 -14.31
CA VAL A 354 9.86 -11.57 -13.99
C VAL A 354 9.48 -11.48 -12.51
N ALA A 355 8.23 -11.85 -12.20
CA ALA A 355 7.79 -12.05 -10.82
C ALA A 355 7.54 -13.54 -10.58
N LYS A 356 8.32 -14.15 -9.68
CA LYS A 356 8.19 -15.56 -9.30
C LYS A 356 7.54 -15.65 -7.94
N SER A 357 6.44 -16.41 -7.83
CA SER A 357 5.84 -16.71 -6.52
C SER A 357 6.82 -17.51 -5.68
N ILE A 358 7.08 -17.04 -4.47
CA ILE A 358 7.93 -17.72 -3.49
C ILE A 358 7.12 -18.28 -2.30
N ILE A 359 5.79 -18.38 -2.42
CA ILE A 359 4.99 -19.19 -1.48
C ILE A 359 5.14 -20.67 -1.86
N ASP A 360 5.62 -21.46 -0.92
CA ASP A 360 5.70 -22.91 -1.01
C ASP A 360 4.30 -23.52 -0.81
N LYS A 361 3.90 -24.39 -1.75
CA LYS A 361 2.54 -24.94 -1.79
C LYS A 361 2.31 -26.10 -0.83
N GLU A 362 3.37 -26.72 -0.32
CA GLU A 362 3.28 -27.85 0.61
C GLU A 362 3.22 -27.34 2.06
N THR A 363 4.02 -26.32 2.36
CA THR A 363 4.17 -25.76 3.71
C THR A 363 3.32 -24.52 3.96
N ASN A 364 2.80 -23.88 2.90
CA ASN A 364 2.12 -22.58 2.96
C ASN A 364 2.99 -21.41 3.47
N LEU A 365 4.31 -21.58 3.49
CA LEU A 365 5.28 -20.57 3.94
C LEU A 365 5.97 -19.87 2.76
N ILE A 366 6.61 -18.74 3.04
CA ILE A 366 7.48 -18.05 2.07
C ILE A 366 8.83 -18.79 2.04
N ASN A 367 9.24 -19.28 0.88
CA ASN A 367 10.58 -19.80 0.64
C ASN A 367 11.58 -18.64 0.62
N ALA A 368 12.25 -18.43 1.76
CA ALA A 368 13.23 -17.36 1.93
C ALA A 368 14.63 -17.73 1.40
N ASP A 369 14.91 -19.02 1.17
CA ASP A 369 16.22 -19.49 0.70
C ASP A 369 16.54 -18.99 -0.72
N GLU A 370 15.53 -18.59 -1.50
CA GLU A 370 15.72 -17.98 -2.82
C GLU A 370 16.39 -16.59 -2.77
N LEU A 371 16.59 -16.01 -1.58
CA LEU A 371 17.18 -14.68 -1.38
C LEU A 371 18.61 -14.70 -0.81
N ASP A 372 19.02 -15.82 -0.21
CA ASP A 372 20.33 -15.99 0.40
C ASP A 372 21.46 -16.24 -0.63
N SER A 373 21.18 -16.07 -1.92
CA SER A 373 22.21 -16.14 -2.96
C SER A 373 23.29 -15.04 -2.80
N VAL A 374 22.93 -13.87 -2.25
CA VAL A 374 23.86 -12.77 -1.99
C VAL A 374 24.72 -13.02 -0.75
N SER A 375 24.15 -13.61 0.32
CA SER A 375 24.93 -14.03 1.48
C SER A 375 25.90 -15.15 1.09
N GLY A 376 25.47 -16.05 0.18
CA GLY A 376 26.31 -17.04 -0.46
C GLY A 376 27.54 -16.44 -1.17
N SER A 377 27.38 -15.41 -2.00
CA SER A 377 28.53 -14.80 -2.69
C SER A 377 29.48 -14.08 -1.73
N ILE A 378 28.96 -13.40 -0.71
CA ILE A 378 29.79 -12.74 0.31
C ILE A 378 30.56 -13.78 1.13
N MET A 379 29.91 -14.89 1.47
CA MET A 379 30.54 -15.98 2.21
C MET A 379 31.59 -16.70 1.36
N GLN A 380 31.34 -16.89 0.06
CA GLN A 380 32.33 -17.43 -0.88
C GLN A 380 33.58 -16.55 -0.98
N ASP A 381 33.44 -15.23 -0.99
CA ASP A 381 34.59 -14.33 -0.97
C ASP A 381 35.39 -14.48 0.33
N PHE A 382 34.72 -14.61 1.49
CA PHE A 382 35.38 -14.87 2.76
C PHE A 382 36.07 -16.24 2.80
N GLU A 383 35.42 -17.29 2.32
CA GLU A 383 35.98 -18.64 2.20
C GLU A 383 37.25 -18.63 1.33
N ARG A 384 37.18 -17.99 0.14
CA ARG A 384 38.35 -17.80 -0.75
C ARG A 384 39.48 -17.05 -0.07
N LEU A 385 39.19 -16.06 0.79
CA LEU A 385 40.21 -15.34 1.54
C LEU A 385 40.83 -16.21 2.64
N MET A 386 40.06 -17.09 3.28
CA MET A 386 40.58 -18.04 4.26
C MET A 386 41.48 -19.10 3.61
N GLU A 387 41.19 -19.53 2.38
CA GLU A 387 42.02 -20.46 1.61
C GLU A 387 43.42 -19.91 1.26
N LEU A 388 43.67 -18.60 1.44
CA LEU A 388 44.98 -17.97 1.23
C LEU A 388 45.89 -18.01 2.47
N GLN A 389 45.40 -18.49 3.61
CA GLN A 389 46.20 -18.77 4.82
C GLN A 389 46.72 -20.20 4.80
#